data_AF-C4J7F2-F1
#
_entry.id   AF-C4J7F2-F1
#
_cell.length_a   1.000
_cell.length_b   1.000
_cell.length_c   1.000
_cell.angle_alpha   90.00
_cell.angle_beta   90.00
_cell.angle_gamma   90.00
#
_symmetry.space_group_name_H-M   'P 1'
#
loop_
_entity.id
_entity.type
_entity.pdbx_description
1 polymer ?
#
loop_
_entity_poly.entity_id
_entity_poly.type
_entity_poly.pdbx_seq_one_letter_code
_entity_poly.pdbx_strand_id
1 'polypeptide(L)' 'MIYEDRMRGSIDQVEAVIHFDDDTEELQQWDQQIAGLCQALNDILDSMSSKGITIPV' A
#
# COMPACT_ATOMS: atom_id res chain seq x y z
N MET A 1 -17.35 -19.21 2.60
CA MET A 1 -16.27 -18.19 2.49
C MET A 1 -14.99 -18.64 3.18
N ILE A 2 -14.83 -18.54 4.51
CA ILE A 2 -13.59 -18.98 5.20
C ILE A 2 -13.39 -20.51 5.09
N TYR A 3 -14.39 -21.32 5.45
CA TYR A 3 -14.31 -22.79 5.31
C TYR A 3 -14.18 -23.26 3.85
N GLU A 4 -14.66 -22.45 2.90
CA GLU A 4 -14.58 -22.75 1.47
C GLU A 4 -13.25 -22.28 0.85
N ASP A 5 -12.32 -21.77 1.66
CA ASP A 5 -11.04 -21.18 1.24
C ASP A 5 -11.17 -20.03 0.20
N ARG A 6 -12.32 -19.35 0.23
CA ARG A 6 -12.63 -18.21 -0.66
C ARG A 6 -12.37 -16.86 0.02
N MET A 7 -11.90 -16.89 1.26
CA MET A 7 -11.64 -15.73 2.11
C MET A 7 -10.69 -16.16 3.22
N ARG A 8 -9.56 -15.48 3.36
CA ARG A 8 -8.61 -15.70 4.46
C ARG A 8 -9.01 -14.87 5.68
N GLY A 9 -8.85 -15.44 6.87
CA GLY A 9 -9.30 -14.83 8.11
C GLY A 9 -9.84 -15.83 9.13
N SER A 10 -10.24 -15.30 10.29
CA SER A 10 -10.76 -16.06 11.42
C SER A 10 -11.92 -15.35 12.12
N ILE A 11 -12.74 -16.11 12.86
CA ILE A 11 -13.89 -15.59 13.61
C ILE A 11 -13.59 -15.72 15.10
N ASP A 12 -13.50 -14.59 15.80
CA ASP A 12 -13.49 -14.54 17.25
C ASP A 12 -14.92 -14.54 17.78
N GLN A 13 -15.31 -15.63 18.45
CA GLN A 13 -16.67 -15.81 18.99
C GLN A 13 -16.87 -15.17 20.37
N VAL A 14 -15.80 -14.83 21.08
CA VAL A 14 -15.87 -14.17 22.39
C VAL A 14 -16.10 -12.67 22.20
N GLU A 15 -15.35 -12.07 21.27
CA GLU A 15 -15.45 -10.64 20.95
C GLU A 15 -16.50 -10.35 19.87
N ALA A 16 -17.02 -11.39 19.20
CA ALA A 16 -17.92 -11.28 18.05
C ALA A 16 -17.30 -10.45 16.90
N VAL A 17 -15.99 -10.60 16.69
CA VAL A 17 -15.19 -9.91 15.67
C VAL A 17 -14.72 -10.90 14.61
N ILE A 18 -14.60 -10.42 13.37
CA ILE A 18 -14.02 -11.17 12.25
C ILE A 18 -12.69 -10.54 11.90
N HIS A 19 -11.61 -11.33 11.93
CA HIS A 19 -10.29 -10.93 11.45
C HIS A 19 -10.15 -11.35 9.99
N PHE A 20 -9.73 -10.42 9.14
CA PHE A 20 -9.34 -10.73 7.77
C PHE A 20 -7.82 -10.76 7.72
N ASP A 21 -7.27 -11.85 7.20
CA ASP A 21 -5.83 -11.93 7.01
C ASP A 21 -5.46 -11.15 5.76
N ASP A 22 -4.48 -10.26 5.91
CA ASP A 22 -3.76 -9.68 4.79
C ASP A 22 -2.48 -10.52 4.60
N ASP A 23 -2.29 -11.06 3.39
CA ASP A 23 -1.11 -11.86 3.05
C ASP A 23 0.14 -10.99 2.89
N THR A 24 0.00 -9.67 2.93
CA THR A 24 1.13 -8.78 2.76
C THR A 24 1.96 -8.63 4.03
N GLU A 25 3.26 -8.89 3.92
CA GLU A 25 4.22 -8.63 4.99
C GLU A 25 4.35 -7.12 5.25
N GLU A 26 4.19 -6.68 6.51
CA GLU A 26 4.17 -5.25 6.87
C GLU A 26 5.44 -4.50 6.43
N LEU A 27 6.61 -5.12 6.57
CA LEU A 27 7.88 -4.53 6.13
C LEU A 27 7.93 -4.39 4.61
N GLN A 28 7.41 -5.37 3.88
CA GLN A 28 7.33 -5.31 2.43
C GLN A 28 6.36 -4.21 1.98
N GLN A 29 5.21 -4.03 2.66
CA GLN A 29 4.31 -2.91 2.40
C GLN A 29 5.00 -1.56 2.67
N TRP A 30 5.79 -1.46 3.73
CA TRP A 30 6.55 -0.25 4.05
C TRP A 30 7.55 0.10 2.96
N ASP A 31 8.32 -0.89 2.48
CA ASP A 31 9.26 -0.70 1.36
C ASP A 31 8.53 -0.25 0.08
N GLN A 32 7.38 -0.85 -0.23
CA GLN A 32 6.55 -0.46 -1.37
C GLN A 32 6.02 0.97 -1.24
N GLN A 33 5.62 1.39 -0.04
CA GLN A 33 5.15 2.75 0.21
C GLN A 33 6.28 3.78 0.03
N ILE A 34 7.48 3.48 0.51
CA ILE A 34 8.66 4.34 0.30
C ILE A 34 8.95 4.46 -1.19
N ALA A 35 9.03 3.34 -1.90
CA ALA A 35 9.29 3.33 -3.34
C ALA A 35 8.21 4.11 -4.11
N GLY A 36 6.94 3.91 -3.77
CA GLY A 36 5.81 4.62 -4.38
C GLY A 36 5.86 6.12 -4.13
N LEU A 37 6.23 6.56 -2.93
CA LEU A 37 6.41 7.98 -2.60
C LEU A 37 7.53 8.61 -3.43
N CYS A 38 8.69 7.94 -3.52
CA CYS A 38 9.81 8.41 -4.32
C CYS A 38 9.42 8.50 -5.81
N GLN A 39 8.68 7.52 -6.32
CA GLN A 39 8.20 7.56 -7.70
C GLN A 39 7.24 8.73 -7.94
N ALA A 40 6.27 8.93 -7.05
CA ALA A 40 5.33 10.04 -7.16
C ALA A 40 6.04 11.40 -7.14
N LEU A 41 7.10 11.54 -6.32
CA LEU A 41 7.92 12.75 -6.31
C LEU A 41 8.62 12.96 -7.65
N ASN A 42 9.24 11.91 -8.22
CA ASN A 42 9.88 11.99 -9.52
C ASN A 42 8.88 12.41 -10.62
N ASP A 43 7.69 11.80 -10.64
CA ASP A 43 6.65 12.12 -11.61
C ASP A 43 6.21 13.59 -11.53
N ILE A 44 6.16 14.15 -10.31
CA ILE A 44 5.88 15.58 -10.09
C ILE A 44 7.02 16.45 -10.64
N LEU A 45 8.28 16.10 -10.35
CA LEU A 45 9.44 16.85 -10.84
C LEU A 45 9.50 16.84 -12.38
N ASP A 46 9.25 15.69 -13.00
CA ASP A 46 9.18 15.55 -14.45
C ASP A 46 8.03 16.37 -15.05
N SER A 47 6.86 16.36 -14.40
CA SER A 47 5.72 17.19 -14.78
C SER A 47 6.03 18.69 -14.70
N MET A 48 6.71 19.13 -13.65
CA MET A 48 7.14 20.52 -13.48
C MET A 48 8.16 20.94 -14.54
N SER A 49 9.15 20.08 -14.81
CA SER A 49 10.14 20.27 -15.86
C SER A 49 9.49 20.40 -17.24
N SER A 50 8.53 19.51 -17.56
CA SER A 50 7.78 19.57 -18.83
C SER A 50 6.99 20.87 -19.01
N LYS A 51 6.58 21.50 -17.90
CA LYS A 51 5.87 22.79 -17.89
C LYS A 51 6.81 24.00 -17.89
N GLY A 52 8.12 23.80 -17.99
CA GLY A 52 9.12 24.87 -18.01
C GLY A 52 9.34 25.53 -16.64
N ILE A 53 8.94 24.87 -15.55
CA ILE A 53 9.22 25.34 -14.19
C ILE A 53 10.64 24.95 -13.83
N THR A 54 11.52 25.92 -13.62
CA THR A 54 12.89 25.68 -13.18
C THR A 54 12.90 25.17 -11.73
N ILE A 55 13.35 23.94 -11.55
CA ILE A 55 13.55 23.34 -10.24
C ILE A 55 14.98 23.67 -9.79
N PRO A 56 15.19 24.44 -8.72
CA PRO A 56 16.51 24.61 -8.15
C PRO A 56 16.93 23.27 -7.53
N VAL A 57 17.98 22.67 -8.09
CA VAL A 57 18.62 21.47 -7.59
C VAL A 57 19.79 21.87 -6.69
#